data_AF-A0A520AEL2-F1
#
_entry.id   AF-A0A520AEL2-F1
#
_cell.length_a   1.000
_cell.length_b   1.000
_cell.length_c   1.000
_cell.angle_alpha   90.00
_cell.angle_beta   90.00
_cell.angle_gamma   90.00
#
_symmetry.space_group_name_H-M   'P 1'
#
loop_
_entity.id
_entity.type
_entity.pdbx_description
1 polymer ?
#
loop_
_entity_poly.entity_id
_entity_poly.type
_entity_poly.pdbx_seq_one_letter_code
_entity_poly.pdbx_strand_id
1 'polypeptide(L)' 'MAAITAADVNKLRTMTGAGMMDCKKALTEADGDFEAARDILR' A
#
# COMPACT_ATOMS: atom_id res chain seq x y z
N MET A 1 -13.01 -1.00 -7.84
CA MET A 1 -12.39 -0.43 -6.64
C MET A 1 -12.07 -1.59 -5.72
N ALA A 2 -10.82 -2.07 -5.73
CA ALA A 2 -10.40 -3.08 -4.77
C ALA A 2 -10.60 -2.50 -3.37
N ALA A 3 -11.30 -3.21 -2.50
CA ALA A 3 -11.50 -2.78 -1.13
C ALA A 3 -10.18 -2.97 -0.38
N ILE A 4 -9.32 -1.94 -0.37
CA ILE A 4 -8.05 -1.96 0.34
C ILE A 4 -8.33 -2.20 1.82
N THR A 5 -7.91 -3.35 2.33
CA THR A 5 -8.13 -3.71 3.72
C THR A 5 -7.00 -3.19 4.60
N ALA A 6 -7.25 -3.08 5.90
CA ALA A 6 -6.19 -2.78 6.86
C ALA A 6 -5.08 -3.86 6.86
N ALA A 7 -5.41 -5.10 6.47
CA ALA A 7 -4.45 -6.17 6.30
C ALA A 7 -3.54 -5.91 5.09
N ASP A 8 -4.09 -5.42 3.98
CA ASP A 8 -3.31 -5.06 2.79
C ASP A 8 -2.34 -3.91 3.08
N VAL A 9 -2.80 -2.88 3.78
CA VAL A 9 -1.96 -1.77 4.23
C VAL A 9 -0.83 -2.28 5.13
N ASN A 10 -1.14 -3.15 6.09
CA ASN A 10 -0.12 -3.75 6.96
C ASN A 10 0.87 -4.63 6.19
N LYS A 11 0.39 -5.38 5.18
CA LYS A 11 1.23 -6.25 4.35
C LYS A 11 2.22 -5.42 3.54
N LEU A 12 1.74 -4.36 2.88
CA LEU A 12 2.62 -3.43 2.16
C LEU A 12 3.61 -2.76 3.13
N ARG A 13 3.16 -2.35 4.32
CA ARG A 13 4.01 -1.81 5.39
C ARG A 13 5.14 -2.76 5.78
N THR A 14 4.85 -4.06 5.94
CA THR A 14 5.87 -5.05 6.27
C THR A 14 6.84 -5.32 5.12
N MET A 15 6.42 -5.13 3.87
CA MET A 15 7.26 -5.34 2.70
C MET A 15 8.17 -4.14 2.40
N THR A 16 7.69 -2.92 2.63
CA THR A 16 8.41 -1.68 2.28
C THR A 16 9.07 -1.00 3.47
N GLY A 17 8.57 -1.25 4.68
CA GLY A 17 8.98 -0.52 5.88
C GLY A 17 8.44 0.92 5.96
N ALA A 18 7.61 1.34 5.02
CA ALA A 18 7.05 2.70 4.98
C ALA A 18 6.00 2.93 6.08
N GLY A 19 5.60 4.18 6.31
CA GLY A 19 4.56 4.52 7.27
C GLY A 19 3.20 3.91 6.90
N MET A 20 2.34 3.66 7.91
CA MET A 20 0.98 3.12 7.71
C MET A 20 0.13 4.02 6.79
N MET A 21 0.27 5.34 6.93
CA MET A 21 -0.43 6.32 6.09
C MET A 21 0.10 6.35 4.66
N ASP A 22 1.41 6.24 4.47
CA ASP A 22 2.02 6.19 3.15
C ASP A 22 1.59 4.92 2.42
N CYS A 23 1.63 3.77 3.10
CA CYS A 23 1.15 2.50 2.55
C CYS A 23 -0.32 2.55 2.15
N LYS A 24 -1.17 3.19 2.97
CA LYS A 24 -2.58 3.36 2.64
C LYS A 24 -2.77 4.26 1.42
N LYS A 25 -2.06 5.39 1.34
CA LYS A 25 -2.11 6.29 0.18
C LYS A 25 -1.63 5.59 -1.08
N ALA A 26 -0.48 4.93 -1.02
CA ALA A 26 0.10 4.23 -2.15
C ALA A 26 -0.82 3.13 -2.68
N LEU A 27 -1.43 2.31 -1.80
CA LEU A 27 -2.44 1.34 -2.22
C LEU A 27 -3.67 2.01 -2.83
N THR A 28 -4.06 3.18 -2.33
CA THR A 28 -5.23 3.90 -2.85
C THR A 28 -4.95 4.51 -4.23
N GLU A 29 -3.76 5.08 -4.44
CA GLU A 29 -3.32 5.59 -5.75
C GLU A 29 -3.07 4.45 -6.75
N ALA A 30 -2.63 3.29 -6.27
CA ALA A 30 -2.42 2.10 -7.07
C ALA A 30 -3.69 1.25 -7.26
N ASP A 31 -4.86 1.70 -6.80
CA ASP A 31 -6.13 0.96 -6.87
C ASP A 31 -6.07 -0.47 -6.27
N GLY A 32 -5.21 -0.67 -5.27
CA GLY A 32 -4.95 -1.94 -4.60
C GLY A 32 -3.81 -2.78 -5.21
N ASP A 33 -3.10 -2.27 -6.21
CA ASP A 33 -1.93 -2.92 -6.77
C ASP A 33 -0.71 -2.76 -5.84
N PHE A 34 -0.21 -3.88 -5.31
CA PHE A 34 0.90 -3.89 -4.37
C PHE A 34 2.25 -3.55 -5.01
N GLU A 35 2.46 -3.88 -6.29
CA GLU A 35 3.71 -3.57 -6.98
C GLU A 35 3.76 -2.08 -7.29
N ALA A 36 2.68 -1.53 -7.84
CA ALA A 36 2.57 -0.09 -8.08
C ALA A 36 2.61 0.70 -6.77
N ALA A 37 1.92 0.24 -5.71
CA ALA A 37 2.01 0.87 -4.41
C ALA A 37 3.41 0.79 -3.81
N ARG A 38 4.17 -0.28 -4.08
CA ARG A 38 5.56 -0.38 -3.64
C ARG A 38 6.47 0.58 -4.40
N ASP A 39 6.26 0.75 -5.70
CA ASP A 39 7.00 1.73 -6.50
C ASP A 39 6.67 3.17 -6.09
N ILE A 40 5.43 3.46 -5.68
CA ILE A 40 5.03 4.77 -5.12
C ILE A 40 5.76 5.06 -3.79
N LEU A 41 6.08 4.03 -3.02
CA LEU A 41 6.74 4.13 -1.70
C LEU A 41 8.27 4.08 -1.76
N ARG A 42 8.84 3.89 -2.96
CA ARG A 42 10.28 3.76 -3.18
C ARG A 42 10.97 5.12 -3.22
#